data_AF-A0A4S5JRA2-F1
#
_entry.id   AF-A0A4S5JRA2-F1
#
_cell.length_a   1.000
_cell.length_b   1.000
_cell.length_c   1.000
_cell.angle_alpha   90.00
_cell.angle_beta   90.00
_cell.angle_gamma   90.00
#
_symmetry.space_group_name_H-M   'P 1'
#
loop_
_entity.id
_entity.type
_entity.pdbx_description
1 polymer ?
#
loop_
_entity_poly.entity_id
_entity_poly.type
_entity_poly.pdbx_seq_one_letter_code
_entity_poly.pdbx_strand_id
1 'polypeptide(L)'
;MRQHFLMLSLFCLLGCSEQADKVEKDKTDPVLQLSQWCFDNWKEQQWTMGESDLPAVENLAFSEGIRKVCRARAELYAEGYEIYPFITDTMQREIYALVFSADVEDIKSHLKQHLPKLKRI
;
A
#
# COMPACT_ATOMS: atom_id res chain seq x y z
N MET A 1 27.88 -68.33 27.38
CA MET A 1 28.58 -68.27 26.07
C MET A 1 28.96 -66.84 25.78
N ARG A 2 30.15 -66.67 25.21
CA ARG A 2 30.86 -65.43 24.88
C ARG A 2 30.19 -64.59 23.77
N GLN A 3 30.68 -63.35 23.69
CA GLN A 3 30.76 -62.38 22.57
C GLN A 3 29.87 -61.15 22.78
N HIS A 4 30.36 -60.05 23.38
CA HIS A 4 31.32 -59.05 22.85
C HIS A 4 30.99 -58.57 21.43
N PHE A 5 30.40 -57.38 21.34
CA PHE A 5 30.81 -56.38 20.35
C PHE A 5 30.77 -54.98 20.98
N LEU A 6 31.97 -54.44 21.16
CA LEU A 6 32.29 -53.06 21.51
C LEU A 6 32.41 -52.26 20.22
N MET A 7 31.70 -51.13 20.13
CA MET A 7 31.98 -49.94 19.31
C MET A 7 31.20 -48.83 20.03
N LEU A 8 31.74 -47.93 20.86
CA LEU A 8 32.92 -47.06 20.77
C LEU A 8 32.83 -46.05 19.60
N SER A 9 32.04 -44.99 19.81
CA SER A 9 32.29 -43.58 19.45
C SER A 9 31.05 -42.79 19.93
N LEU A 10 31.08 -41.98 20.99
CA LEU A 10 31.87 -40.77 21.22
C LEU A 10 31.95 -39.89 19.96
N PHE A 11 30.84 -39.25 19.61
CA PHE A 11 30.89 -37.94 18.97
C PHE A 11 30.17 -36.92 19.85
N CYS A 12 30.99 -36.01 20.34
CA CYS A 12 30.64 -34.82 21.06
C CYS A 12 29.68 -33.92 20.29
N LEU A 13 28.91 -33.15 21.06
CA LEU A 13 28.76 -31.70 20.95
C LEU A 13 28.87 -31.14 19.53
N LEU A 14 27.73 -30.75 18.96
CA LEU A 14 27.48 -29.45 18.31
C LEU A 14 26.23 -29.58 17.45
N GLY A 15 25.30 -28.65 17.63
CA GLY A 15 24.09 -28.56 16.82
C GLY A 15 22.83 -28.78 17.63
N CYS A 16 22.62 -28.01 18.70
CA CYS A 16 21.30 -27.40 18.85
C CYS A 16 21.08 -26.64 17.54
N SER A 17 20.37 -27.25 16.59
CA SER A 17 19.71 -26.50 15.54
C SER A 17 18.67 -25.65 16.25
N GLU A 18 19.14 -24.52 16.78
CA GLU A 18 18.35 -23.35 17.07
C GLU A 18 17.72 -23.00 15.74
N GLN A 19 16.54 -23.57 15.53
CA GLN A 19 15.62 -23.19 14.48
C GLN A 19 15.25 -21.77 14.86
N ALA A 20 16.13 -20.83 14.47
CA ALA A 20 15.91 -19.42 14.56
C ALA A 20 14.59 -19.20 13.85
N ASP A 21 13.58 -18.98 14.67
CA ASP A 21 12.22 -18.66 14.31
C ASP A 21 12.28 -17.34 13.55
N LYS A 22 12.65 -17.41 12.27
CA LYS A 22 12.53 -16.30 11.34
C LYS A 22 11.05 -16.22 10.97
N VAL A 23 10.24 -15.79 11.94
CA VAL A 23 9.06 -14.99 11.62
C VAL A 23 9.61 -13.68 11.07
N GLU A 24 10.01 -13.71 9.81
CA GLU A 24 10.20 -12.53 8.98
C GLU A 24 8.83 -11.86 8.96
N LYS A 25 8.64 -10.95 9.92
CA LYS A 25 7.50 -10.05 9.97
C LYS A 25 7.51 -9.35 8.62
N ASP A 26 6.63 -9.77 7.72
CA ASP A 26 6.35 -9.10 6.46
C ASP A 26 6.10 -7.63 6.81
N LYS A 27 7.12 -6.79 6.62
CA LYS A 27 7.02 -5.36 6.84
C LYS A 27 6.31 -4.82 5.60
N THR A 28 5.01 -5.06 5.52
CA THR A 28 4.17 -4.48 4.49
C THR A 28 4.38 -2.96 4.50
N ASP A 29 4.77 -2.38 3.37
CA ASP A 29 4.95 -0.93 3.23
C ASP A 29 3.63 -0.23 3.59
N PRO A 30 3.59 0.58 4.67
CA PRO A 30 2.36 1.24 5.11
C PRO A 30 1.74 2.13 4.03
N VAL A 31 2.56 2.71 3.15
CA VAL A 31 2.06 3.54 2.04
C VAL A 31 1.37 2.65 1.02
N LEU A 32 1.93 1.48 0.66
CA LEU A 32 1.26 0.54 -0.25
C LEU A 32 -0.07 0.05 0.33
N GLN A 33 -0.09 -0.30 1.61
CA GLN A 33 -1.33 -0.73 2.29
C GLN A 33 -2.39 0.37 2.28
N LEU A 34 -2.03 1.60 2.66
CA LEU A 34 -2.95 2.73 2.70
C LEU A 34 -3.47 3.11 1.30
N SER A 35 -2.60 3.05 0.29
CA SER A 35 -2.97 3.29 -1.11
C SER A 35 -3.99 2.27 -1.60
N GLN A 36 -3.78 0.99 -1.26
CA GLN A 36 -4.69 -0.10 -1.63
C GLN A 36 -6.05 0.07 -0.93
N TRP A 37 -6.08 0.36 0.36
CA TRP A 37 -7.32 0.62 1.10
C TRP A 37 -8.07 1.84 0.56
N CYS A 38 -7.37 2.90 0.17
CA CYS A 38 -7.99 4.04 -0.51
C CYS A 38 -8.69 3.61 -1.80
N PHE A 39 -8.02 2.79 -2.62
CA PHE A 39 -8.58 2.32 -3.88
C PHE A 39 -9.79 1.41 -3.65
N ASP A 40 -9.72 0.52 -2.66
CA ASP A 40 -10.83 -0.37 -2.31
C ASP A 40 -12.05 0.41 -1.82
N ASN A 41 -11.85 1.38 -0.92
CA ASN A 41 -12.90 2.28 -0.45
C ASN A 41 -13.51 3.12 -1.59
N TRP A 42 -12.71 3.56 -2.57
CA TRP A 42 -13.25 4.31 -3.72
C TRP A 42 -14.19 3.45 -4.57
N LYS A 43 -13.89 2.17 -4.79
CA LYS A 43 -14.78 1.28 -5.57
C LYS A 43 -16.17 1.16 -4.95
N GLU A 44 -16.27 1.21 -3.62
CA GLU A 44 -17.53 1.14 -2.88
C GLU A 44 -18.42 2.38 -3.10
N GLN A 45 -17.86 3.48 -3.61
CA GLN A 45 -18.62 4.71 -3.90
C GLN A 45 -19.37 4.65 -5.24
N GLN A 46 -19.13 3.62 -6.06
CA GLN A 46 -19.89 3.33 -7.28
C GLN A 46 -20.02 4.53 -8.24
N TRP A 47 -18.95 5.31 -8.41
CA TRP A 47 -18.96 6.46 -9.32
C TRP A 47 -19.29 6.05 -10.75
N THR A 48 -20.00 6.92 -11.47
CA THR A 48 -20.31 6.77 -12.90
C THR A 48 -19.58 7.81 -13.74
N MET A 49 -19.27 7.47 -14.99
CA MET A 49 -18.60 8.35 -15.94
C MET A 49 -19.59 9.10 -16.83
N GLY A 50 -19.61 10.43 -16.68
CA GLY A 50 -20.39 11.34 -17.53
C GLY A 50 -21.88 11.01 -17.47
N GLU A 51 -22.57 11.22 -18.59
CA GLU A 51 -24.01 10.93 -18.74
C GLU A 51 -24.29 9.48 -19.16
N SER A 52 -23.26 8.67 -19.34
CA SER A 52 -23.38 7.31 -19.90
C SER A 52 -23.78 6.24 -18.89
N ASP A 53 -23.91 6.60 -17.61
CA ASP A 53 -24.12 5.69 -16.47
C ASP A 53 -23.11 4.52 -16.37
N LEU A 54 -22.01 4.59 -17.12
CA LEU A 54 -20.96 3.58 -17.10
C LEU A 54 -20.23 3.63 -15.74
N PRO A 55 -20.12 2.50 -15.01
CA PRO A 55 -19.35 2.46 -13.78
C PRO A 55 -17.89 2.84 -14.03
N ALA A 56 -17.39 3.85 -13.31
CA ALA A 56 -16.02 4.33 -13.45
C ALA A 56 -14.97 3.25 -13.12
N VAL A 57 -15.34 2.29 -12.26
CA VAL A 57 -14.49 1.14 -11.91
C VAL A 57 -14.22 0.21 -13.09
N GLU A 58 -15.10 0.19 -14.10
CA GLU A 58 -14.94 -0.64 -15.30
C GLU A 58 -14.06 0.02 -16.36
N ASN A 59 -13.81 1.34 -16.24
CA ASN A 59 -12.88 2.03 -17.11
C ASN A 59 -11.44 1.86 -16.60
N LEU A 60 -10.64 1.06 -17.32
CA LEU A 60 -9.27 0.75 -16.92
C LEU A 60 -8.43 2.01 -16.72
N ALA A 61 -8.44 2.94 -17.68
CA ALA A 61 -7.65 4.17 -17.62
C ALA A 61 -8.03 5.04 -16.41
N PHE A 62 -9.34 5.15 -16.15
CA PHE A 62 -9.85 5.88 -14.98
C PHE A 62 -9.41 5.17 -13.68
N SER A 63 -9.60 3.86 -13.57
CA SER A 63 -9.24 3.09 -12.37
C SER A 63 -7.73 3.17 -12.06
N GLU A 64 -6.87 3.11 -13.08
CA GLU A 64 -5.42 3.29 -12.93
C GLU A 64 -5.07 4.72 -12.48
N GLY A 65 -5.78 5.71 -13.01
CA GLY A 65 -5.69 7.09 -12.52
C GLY A 65 -6.03 7.20 -11.03
N ILE A 66 -7.10 6.54 -10.58
CA ILE A 66 -7.46 6.51 -9.17
C ILE A 66 -6.41 5.82 -8.32
N ARG A 67 -5.80 4.71 -8.79
CA ARG A 67 -4.67 4.07 -8.08
C ARG A 67 -3.52 5.06 -7.87
N LYS A 68 -3.17 5.84 -8.90
CA LYS A 68 -2.14 6.89 -8.79
C LYS A 68 -2.51 7.99 -7.81
N VAL A 69 -3.77 8.46 -7.83
CA VAL A 69 -4.27 9.44 -6.87
C VAL A 69 -4.18 8.89 -5.44
N CYS A 70 -4.67 7.68 -5.17
CA CYS A 70 -4.60 7.07 -3.85
C CYS A 70 -3.14 6.93 -3.37
N ARG A 71 -2.22 6.55 -4.27
CA ARG A 71 -0.79 6.49 -3.97
C ARG A 71 -0.23 7.86 -3.59
N ALA A 72 -0.52 8.90 -4.39
CA ALA A 72 -0.08 10.26 -4.12
C ALA A 72 -0.58 10.76 -2.76
N ARG A 73 -1.86 10.57 -2.44
CA ARG A 73 -2.46 10.99 -1.16
C ARG A 73 -1.85 10.24 0.03
N ALA A 74 -1.62 8.93 -0.11
CA ALA A 74 -0.99 8.12 0.93
C ALA A 74 0.47 8.54 1.20
N GLU A 75 1.24 8.83 0.15
CA GLU A 75 2.60 9.34 0.29
C GLU A 75 2.62 10.72 0.97
N LEU A 76 1.76 11.65 0.55
CA LEU A 76 1.66 12.97 1.17
C LEU A 76 1.25 12.89 2.65
N TYR A 77 0.31 12.00 2.98
CA TYR A 77 -0.08 11.76 4.36
C TYR A 77 1.11 11.23 5.19
N ALA A 78 1.86 10.27 4.66
CA ALA A 78 3.07 9.75 5.31
C ALA A 78 4.21 10.78 5.41
N GLU A 79 4.31 11.70 4.43
CA GLU A 79 5.22 12.87 4.45
C GLU A 79 4.80 13.93 5.50
N GLY A 80 3.59 13.83 6.06
CA GLY A 80 3.08 14.74 7.09
C GLY A 80 2.36 15.98 6.56
N TYR A 81 1.82 15.94 5.34
CA TYR A 81 0.94 17.01 4.83
C TYR A 81 -0.45 16.93 5.47
N GLU A 82 -1.18 18.06 5.52
CA GLU A 82 -2.55 18.11 6.03
C GLU A 82 -3.52 17.58 4.98
N ILE A 83 -3.51 16.27 4.76
CA ILE A 83 -4.35 15.61 3.77
C ILE A 83 -4.98 14.36 4.33
N TYR A 84 -6.26 14.16 4.04
CA TYR A 84 -6.93 12.90 4.30
C TYR A 84 -6.57 11.88 3.20
N PRO A 85 -6.06 10.67 3.53
CA PRO A 85 -5.50 9.78 2.52
C PRO A 85 -6.53 9.11 1.61
N PHE A 86 -7.82 9.10 1.97
CA PHE A 86 -8.88 8.49 1.18
C PHE A 86 -9.58 9.51 0.28
N ILE A 87 -10.08 9.04 -0.86
CA ILE A 87 -11.01 9.78 -1.72
C ILE A 87 -12.40 9.67 -1.10
N THR A 88 -13.11 10.79 -0.97
CA THR A 88 -14.50 10.83 -0.52
C THR A 88 -15.45 11.14 -1.68
N ASP A 89 -16.74 10.88 -1.48
CA ASP A 89 -17.82 11.17 -2.43
C ASP A 89 -17.86 12.64 -2.87
N THR A 90 -17.51 13.57 -1.98
CA THR A 90 -17.44 15.01 -2.27
C THR A 90 -16.26 15.42 -3.17
N MET A 91 -15.30 14.54 -3.43
CA MET A 91 -14.06 14.88 -4.15
C MET A 91 -14.14 14.63 -5.66
N GLN A 92 -15.27 14.19 -6.19
CA GLN A 92 -15.38 13.76 -7.60
C GLN A 92 -14.81 14.80 -8.58
N ARG A 93 -15.15 16.08 -8.46
CA ARG A 93 -14.62 17.13 -9.35
C ARG A 93 -13.09 17.28 -9.28
N GLU A 94 -12.52 17.26 -8.08
CA GLU A 94 -11.07 17.36 -7.87
C GLU A 94 -10.36 16.17 -8.51
N ILE A 95 -10.88 14.96 -8.27
CA ILE A 95 -10.28 13.74 -8.77
C ILE A 95 -10.33 13.63 -10.30
N TYR A 96 -11.40 14.09 -10.93
CA TYR A 96 -11.51 14.09 -12.40
C TYR A 96 -10.43 14.95 -13.08
N ALA A 97 -9.88 15.95 -12.39
CA ALA A 97 -8.77 16.75 -12.91
C ALA A 97 -7.41 16.02 -12.82
N LEU A 98 -7.30 14.98 -11.98
CA LEU A 98 -6.03 14.32 -11.63
C LEU A 98 -5.90 12.90 -12.17
N VAL A 99 -7.03 12.22 -12.39
CA VAL A 99 -7.09 10.82 -12.85
C VAL A 99 -6.33 10.59 -14.17
N PHE A 100 -6.24 11.59 -15.04
CA PHE A 100 -5.50 11.50 -16.31
C PHE A 100 -4.08 12.08 -16.27
N SER A 101 -3.57 12.48 -15.10
CA SER A 101 -2.17 12.90 -14.94
C SER A 101 -1.20 11.79 -15.34
N ALA A 102 0.00 12.15 -15.80
CA ALA A 102 0.96 11.18 -16.32
C ALA A 102 1.44 10.21 -15.21
N ASP A 103 1.84 10.75 -14.05
CA ASP A 103 2.37 9.96 -12.95
C ASP A 103 1.95 10.46 -11.54
N VAL A 104 2.46 9.80 -10.51
CA VAL A 104 2.17 10.09 -9.09
C VAL A 104 2.79 11.41 -8.63
N GLU A 105 3.97 11.78 -9.14
CA GLU A 105 4.69 12.99 -8.71
C GLU A 105 4.03 14.26 -9.27
N ASP A 106 3.47 14.20 -10.48
CA ASP A 106 2.62 15.25 -11.04
C ASP A 106 1.38 15.51 -10.16
N ILE A 107 0.71 14.42 -9.73
CA ILE A 107 -0.45 14.51 -8.85
C ILE A 107 -0.03 15.11 -7.49
N LYS A 108 1.07 14.64 -6.91
CA LYS A 108 1.59 15.19 -5.64
C LYS A 108 1.91 16.68 -5.78
N SER A 109 2.52 17.08 -6.89
CA SER A 109 2.83 18.49 -7.16
C SER A 109 1.57 19.35 -7.23
N HIS A 110 0.53 18.87 -7.92
CA HIS A 110 -0.77 19.54 -7.96
C HIS A 110 -1.41 19.64 -6.57
N LEU A 111 -1.45 18.53 -5.81
CA LEU A 111 -2.03 18.51 -4.47
C LEU A 111 -1.28 19.46 -3.52
N LYS A 112 0.06 19.47 -3.55
CA LYS A 112 0.90 20.37 -2.73
C LYS A 112 0.63 21.86 -2.98
N GLN A 113 0.18 22.26 -4.17
CA GLN A 113 -0.19 23.65 -4.45
C GLN A 113 -1.45 24.10 -3.68
N HIS A 114 -2.27 23.16 -3.23
CA HIS A 114 -3.56 23.41 -2.58
C HIS A 114 -3.59 22.98 -1.11
N LEU A 115 -2.51 22.35 -0.61
CA LEU A 115 -2.42 21.84 0.76
C LEU A 115 -1.50 22.69 1.63
N PRO A 116 -1.92 23.10 2.83
CA PRO A 116 -0.99 23.59 3.83
C PRO A 116 -0.08 22.44 4.31
N LYS A 117 1.18 22.77 4.64
CA LYS A 117 2.03 21.85 5.40
C LYS A 117 1.55 21.85 6.84
N LEU A 118 1.29 20.69 7.44
CA LEU A 118 1.00 20.61 8.87
C LEU A 118 2.19 21.20 9.63
N LYS A 119 1.93 22.27 10.38
CA LYS A 119 2.87 22.70 11.42
C LYS A 119 2.74 21.68 12.54
N ARG A 120 3.83 21.00 12.90
CA ARG A 120 3.88 20.22 14.14
C ARG A 120 3.46 21.13 15.29
N ILE A 121 2.39 20.75 15.98
CA ILE A 121 1.96 21.35 17.25
C ILE A 121 2.77 20.67 18.36
#